data_AF-A0A3M1F730-F1
#
_entry.id   AF-A0A3M1F730-F1
#
_cell.length_a   1.000
_cell.length_b   1.000
_cell.length_c   1.000
_cell.angle_alpha   90.00
_cell.angle_beta   90.00
_cell.angle_gamma   90.00
#
_symmetry.space_group_name_H-M   'P 1'
#
loop_
_entity.id
_entity.type
_entity.pdbx_description
1 polymer ?
#
loop_
_entity_poly.entity_id
_entity_poly.type
_entity_poly.pdbx_seq_one_letter_code
_entity_poly.pdbx_strand_id
1 'polypeptide(L)'
;MGADRRKSPSKEDDHEMTGERLLTIPNLVIRGLYVAHLRKRLLPLGTDQDEGRRRARELYAEGRIEPLCRFVEKKLFVLFKNRDYRWMNEFSLRMAFLTLLHNDLLYMIDTEEEIERGYADLVMIVRPDMRRFSILDIVLDFKYVALKEARVTAEAARSLEEGAVRALPAVEAAFSAVRKQLSRYAQGLRNKYGETLRLRTFAVVSLGFERIVGGEVRSEGRGGRREEGEGSEGVRE
;
A
#
# COMPACT_ATOMS: atom_id res chain seq x y z
N MET A 1 -22.47 -27.48 56.35
CA MET A 1 -22.46 -26.15 55.69
C MET A 1 -21.66 -26.30 54.40
N GLY A 2 -22.31 -26.81 53.35
CA GLY A 2 -21.70 -27.08 52.06
C GLY A 2 -22.70 -26.68 50.98
N ALA A 3 -22.43 -25.55 50.33
CA ALA A 3 -23.23 -25.07 49.22
C ALA A 3 -22.44 -25.32 47.93
N ASP A 4 -22.86 -26.37 47.23
CA ASP A 4 -22.49 -26.73 45.87
C ASP A 4 -22.90 -25.61 44.90
N ARG A 5 -21.91 -24.83 44.45
CA ARG A 5 -22.10 -23.86 43.35
C ARG A 5 -21.93 -24.60 42.04
N ARG A 6 -23.05 -25.07 41.49
CA ARG A 6 -23.12 -25.51 40.09
C ARG A 6 -22.61 -24.38 39.20
N LYS A 7 -21.49 -24.60 38.52
CA LYS A 7 -21.02 -23.76 37.41
C LYS A 7 -22.13 -23.74 36.36
N SER A 8 -22.60 -22.54 36.03
CA SER A 8 -23.39 -22.31 34.83
C SER A 8 -22.56 -22.75 33.61
N PRO A 9 -23.12 -23.51 32.66
CA PRO A 9 -22.39 -23.92 31.47
C PRO A 9 -22.01 -22.68 30.64
N SER A 10 -20.76 -22.67 30.18
CA SER A 10 -20.20 -21.65 29.29
C SER A 10 -20.97 -21.64 27.97
N LYS A 11 -21.19 -20.44 27.41
CA LYS A 11 -21.84 -20.19 26.10
C LYS A 11 -21.16 -20.87 24.89
N GLU A 12 -20.15 -21.70 25.10
CA GLU A 12 -19.41 -22.39 24.05
C GLU A 12 -20.07 -23.73 23.65
N ASP A 13 -20.93 -24.30 24.50
CA ASP A 13 -21.49 -25.65 24.28
C ASP A 13 -22.75 -25.67 23.39
N ASP A 14 -23.33 -24.52 23.01
CA ASP A 14 -24.58 -24.46 22.23
C ASP A 14 -24.37 -24.61 20.70
N HIS A 15 -23.14 -24.55 20.21
CA HIS A 15 -22.84 -24.46 18.77
C HIS A 15 -22.68 -25.82 18.05
N GLU A 16 -22.65 -26.95 18.77
CA GLU A 16 -22.51 -28.28 18.15
C GLU A 16 -23.80 -28.81 17.51
N MET A 17 -24.96 -28.17 17.73
CA MET A 17 -26.27 -28.68 17.31
C MET A 17 -26.89 -28.02 16.07
N THR A 18 -26.31 -26.98 15.48
CA THR A 18 -26.95 -26.21 14.39
C THR A 18 -26.33 -26.38 13.01
N GLY A 19 -25.20 -27.07 12.85
CA GLY A 19 -24.57 -27.29 11.54
C GLY A 19 -24.15 -26.00 10.81
N GLU A 20 -24.11 -24.88 11.53
CA GLU A 20 -23.61 -23.61 11.01
C GLU A 20 -22.10 -23.73 10.88
N ARG A 21 -21.62 -23.80 9.64
CA ARG A 21 -20.19 -23.73 9.37
C ARG A 21 -19.66 -22.39 9.88
N LEU A 22 -19.02 -22.41 11.04
CA LEU A 22 -18.15 -21.35 11.49
C LEU A 22 -17.01 -21.24 10.47
N LEU A 23 -17.15 -20.32 9.52
CA LEU A 23 -16.01 -19.86 8.73
C LEU A 23 -15.09 -19.11 9.69
N THR A 24 -14.20 -19.87 10.32
CA THR A 24 -13.11 -19.32 11.11
C THR A 24 -12.21 -18.51 10.17
N ILE A 25 -11.59 -17.47 10.71
CA ILE A 25 -10.64 -16.63 9.99
C ILE A 25 -9.67 -17.54 9.22
N PRO A 26 -9.58 -17.43 7.88
CA PRO A 26 -8.79 -18.35 7.10
C PRO A 26 -7.35 -18.30 7.60
N ASN A 27 -6.80 -19.47 7.93
CA ASN A 27 -5.37 -19.58 8.22
C ASN A 27 -4.58 -18.98 7.04
N LEU A 28 -3.34 -18.54 7.29
CA LEU A 28 -2.55 -17.81 6.31
C LEU A 28 -2.43 -18.55 4.96
N VAL A 29 -2.40 -19.89 4.97
CA VAL A 29 -2.37 -20.74 3.77
C VAL A 29 -3.62 -20.54 2.91
N ILE A 30 -4.81 -20.52 3.50
CA ILE A 30 -6.06 -20.33 2.77
C ILE A 30 -6.14 -18.91 2.21
N ARG A 31 -5.69 -17.88 2.97
CA ARG A 31 -5.61 -16.51 2.42
C ARG A 31 -4.66 -16.42 1.23
N GLY A 32 -3.48 -17.03 1.34
CA GLY A 32 -2.52 -17.12 0.24
C GLY A 32 -3.12 -17.78 -1.00
N LEU A 33 -3.88 -18.86 -0.85
CA LEU A 33 -4.60 -19.52 -1.95
C LEU A 33 -5.69 -18.63 -2.57
N TYR A 34 -6.46 -17.90 -1.77
CA TYR A 34 -7.45 -16.93 -2.25
C TYR A 34 -6.80 -15.81 -3.07
N VAL A 35 -5.70 -15.25 -2.57
CA VAL A 35 -4.97 -14.20 -3.29
C VAL A 35 -4.35 -14.75 -4.58
N ALA A 36 -3.77 -15.95 -4.54
CA ALA A 36 -3.26 -16.61 -5.73
C ALA A 36 -4.35 -16.86 -6.78
N HIS A 37 -5.56 -17.23 -6.34
CA HIS A 37 -6.72 -17.42 -7.20
C HIS A 37 -7.25 -16.11 -7.80
N LEU A 38 -7.36 -15.05 -7.00
CA LEU A 38 -7.71 -13.70 -7.48
C LEU A 38 -6.68 -13.21 -8.49
N ARG A 39 -5.39 -13.41 -8.22
CA ARG A 39 -4.30 -13.07 -9.15
C ARG A 39 -4.42 -13.82 -10.47
N LYS A 40 -4.74 -15.12 -10.46
CA LYS A 40 -5.01 -15.91 -11.68
C LYS A 40 -6.18 -15.38 -12.50
N ARG A 41 -7.22 -14.82 -11.85
CA ARG A 41 -8.39 -14.26 -12.54
C ARG A 41 -8.17 -12.83 -13.03
N LEU A 42 -7.44 -12.02 -12.27
CA LEU A 42 -7.11 -10.63 -12.60
C LEU A 42 -6.00 -10.52 -13.65
N LEU A 43 -5.11 -11.50 -13.70
CA LEU A 43 -4.06 -11.64 -14.72
C LEU A 43 -4.14 -13.07 -15.27
N PRO A 44 -4.74 -13.31 -16.46
CA PRO A 44 -4.72 -14.64 -17.07
C PRO A 44 -3.27 -15.14 -17.16
N LEU A 45 -3.06 -16.39 -16.79
CA LEU A 45 -1.73 -17.02 -16.61
C LEU A 45 -0.81 -16.77 -17.83
N GLY A 46 0.43 -16.32 -17.58
CA GLY A 46 1.44 -16.02 -18.61
C GLY A 46 2.42 -14.89 -18.20
N THR A 47 3.04 -14.24 -19.19
CA THR A 47 4.08 -13.19 -19.06
C THR A 47 3.71 -12.03 -18.13
N ASP A 48 2.42 -11.68 -18.05
CA ASP A 48 1.95 -10.56 -17.22
C ASP A 48 2.07 -10.86 -15.71
N GLN A 49 1.98 -12.12 -15.28
CA GLN A 49 2.17 -12.47 -13.87
C GLN A 49 3.64 -12.37 -13.45
N ASP A 50 4.56 -12.77 -14.32
CA ASP A 50 6.00 -12.68 -14.10
C ASP A 50 6.47 -11.22 -14.11
N GLU A 51 5.95 -10.42 -15.05
CA GLU A 51 6.21 -8.99 -15.06
C GLU A 51 5.71 -8.32 -13.78
N GLY A 52 4.46 -8.56 -13.38
CA GLY A 52 3.92 -8.02 -12.14
C GLY A 52 4.75 -8.40 -10.91
N ARG A 53 5.23 -9.65 -10.84
CA ARG A 53 6.13 -10.12 -9.77
C ARG A 53 7.48 -9.39 -9.80
N ARG A 54 8.02 -9.15 -10.99
CA ARG A 54 9.27 -8.41 -11.18
C ARG A 54 9.12 -6.96 -10.70
N ARG A 55 8.02 -6.29 -11.05
CA ARG A 55 7.75 -4.91 -10.60
C ARG A 55 7.54 -4.81 -9.10
N ALA A 56 6.83 -5.77 -8.51
CA ALA A 56 6.74 -5.89 -7.05
C ALA A 56 8.12 -6.05 -6.41
N ARG A 57 9.01 -6.85 -7.01
CA ARG A 57 10.39 -7.03 -6.53
C ARG A 57 11.22 -5.76 -6.59
N GLU A 58 11.11 -5.01 -7.67
CA GLU A 58 11.78 -3.70 -7.79
C GLU A 58 11.32 -2.74 -6.68
N LEU A 59 10.05 -2.82 -6.25
CA LEU A 59 9.57 -2.07 -5.10
C LEU A 59 10.22 -2.54 -3.78
N TYR A 60 10.11 -3.82 -3.41
CA TYR A 60 10.63 -4.23 -2.10
C TYR A 60 12.15 -4.35 -2.00
N ALA A 61 12.87 -4.44 -3.12
CA ALA A 61 14.33 -4.46 -3.12
C ALA A 61 14.94 -3.05 -3.25
N GLU A 62 14.38 -2.20 -4.11
CA GLU A 62 15.00 -0.91 -4.49
C GLU A 62 14.12 0.28 -4.13
N GLY A 63 12.86 0.06 -3.74
CA GLY A 63 11.85 1.07 -3.48
C GLY A 63 11.49 1.91 -4.70
N ARG A 64 11.46 1.28 -5.89
CA ARG A 64 10.95 1.89 -7.11
C ARG A 64 9.48 1.52 -7.30
N ILE A 65 8.57 2.47 -7.03
CA ILE A 65 7.11 2.27 -7.11
C ILE A 65 6.57 2.56 -8.51
N GLU A 66 7.21 3.46 -9.25
CA GLU A 66 6.80 3.95 -10.56
C GLU A 66 6.67 2.83 -11.60
N PRO A 67 7.57 1.83 -11.67
CA PRO A 67 7.38 0.68 -12.58
C PRO A 67 6.13 -0.13 -12.26
N LEU A 68 5.79 -0.27 -10.97
CA LEU A 68 4.59 -0.97 -10.55
C LEU A 68 3.32 -0.18 -10.90
N CYS A 69 3.31 1.14 -10.65
CA CYS A 69 2.22 2.03 -11.07
C CYS A 69 1.96 1.93 -12.58
N ARG A 70 3.00 2.00 -13.41
CA ARG A 70 2.89 1.87 -14.87
C ARG A 70 2.34 0.50 -15.29
N PHE A 71 2.73 -0.57 -14.59
CA PHE A 71 2.19 -1.90 -14.85
C PHE A 71 0.69 -1.98 -14.54
N VAL A 72 0.25 -1.47 -13.37
CA VAL A 72 -1.17 -1.45 -13.00
C VAL A 72 -1.98 -0.60 -13.99
N GLU A 73 -1.49 0.58 -14.36
CA GLU A 73 -2.12 1.47 -15.34
C GLU A 73 -2.32 0.78 -16.70
N LYS A 74 -1.28 0.10 -17.21
CA LYS A 74 -1.33 -0.53 -18.54
C LYS A 74 -2.11 -1.83 -18.59
N LYS A 75 -2.03 -2.64 -17.54
CA LYS A 75 -2.50 -4.04 -17.58
C LYS A 75 -3.80 -4.25 -16.81
N LEU A 76 -3.92 -3.64 -15.63
CA LEU A 76 -5.06 -3.88 -14.75
C LEU A 76 -6.21 -2.92 -15.07
N PHE A 77 -5.93 -1.62 -15.27
CA PHE A 77 -7.00 -0.64 -15.54
C PHE A 77 -7.74 -0.91 -16.85
N VAL A 78 -7.07 -1.45 -17.87
CA VAL A 78 -7.71 -1.86 -19.13
C VAL A 78 -8.77 -2.94 -18.92
N LEU A 79 -8.52 -3.89 -18.00
CA LEU A 79 -9.47 -4.96 -17.68
C LEU A 79 -10.70 -4.45 -16.94
N PHE A 80 -10.54 -3.43 -16.10
CA PHE A 80 -11.64 -2.83 -15.33
C PHE A 80 -12.51 -1.88 -16.17
N LYS A 81 -11.93 -1.19 -17.16
CA LYS A 81 -12.66 -0.30 -18.09
C LYS A 81 -13.81 -0.98 -18.84
N ASN A 82 -13.65 -2.27 -19.16
CA ASN A 82 -14.61 -3.01 -19.99
C ASN A 82 -15.76 -3.68 -19.22
N ARG A 83 -15.66 -3.80 -17.89
CA ARG A 83 -16.66 -4.56 -17.11
C ARG A 83 -17.62 -3.68 -16.32
N ASP A 84 -17.14 -2.74 -15.51
CA ASP A 84 -18.02 -1.93 -14.67
C ASP A 84 -17.34 -0.66 -14.11
N TYR A 85 -17.69 0.50 -14.66
CA TYR A 85 -17.24 1.82 -14.15
C TYR A 85 -17.73 2.13 -12.72
N ARG A 86 -18.73 1.39 -12.21
CA ARG A 86 -19.32 1.60 -10.87
C ARG A 86 -18.42 1.15 -9.71
N TRP A 87 -17.47 0.26 -9.96
CA TRP A 87 -16.54 -0.25 -8.95
C TRP A 87 -15.22 0.54 -8.92
N MET A 88 -15.07 1.52 -9.80
CA MET A 88 -13.83 2.26 -10.04
C MET A 88 -13.65 3.40 -9.03
N ASN A 89 -13.06 3.08 -7.87
CA ASN A 89 -12.74 3.98 -6.76
C ASN A 89 -11.40 3.60 -6.07
N GLU A 90 -11.08 4.26 -4.96
CA GLU A 90 -9.88 4.02 -4.14
C GLU A 90 -9.72 2.55 -3.70
N PHE A 91 -10.82 1.85 -3.40
CA PHE A 91 -10.80 0.43 -3.02
C PHE A 91 -10.28 -0.48 -4.14
N SER A 92 -10.71 -0.26 -5.38
CA SER A 92 -10.24 -1.04 -6.52
C SER A 92 -8.74 -0.87 -6.78
N LEU A 93 -8.23 0.36 -6.62
CA LEU A 93 -6.80 0.63 -6.70
C LEU A 93 -6.04 -0.13 -5.60
N ARG A 94 -6.51 -0.06 -4.35
CA ARG A 94 -5.91 -0.77 -3.22
C ARG A 94 -5.87 -2.28 -3.46
N MET A 95 -6.97 -2.86 -3.93
CA MET A 95 -7.07 -4.29 -4.23
C MET A 95 -6.12 -4.74 -5.34
N ALA A 96 -5.96 -3.93 -6.39
CA ALA A 96 -5.01 -4.20 -7.46
C ALA A 96 -3.57 -4.29 -6.95
N PHE A 97 -3.15 -3.34 -6.11
CA PHE A 97 -1.82 -3.35 -5.51
C PHE A 97 -1.66 -4.48 -4.49
N LEU A 98 -2.64 -4.71 -3.63
CA LEU A 98 -2.60 -5.81 -2.65
C LEU A 98 -2.41 -7.15 -3.34
N THR A 99 -3.13 -7.42 -4.43
CA THR A 99 -3.01 -8.68 -5.19
C THR A 99 -1.60 -8.88 -5.77
N LEU A 100 -0.93 -7.80 -6.18
CA LEU A 100 0.43 -7.87 -6.74
C LEU A 100 1.51 -7.97 -5.66
N LEU A 101 1.32 -7.30 -4.53
CA LEU A 101 2.29 -7.16 -3.45
C LEU A 101 2.14 -8.23 -2.36
N HIS A 102 1.03 -8.95 -2.32
CA HIS A 102 0.81 -10.00 -1.33
C HIS A 102 1.88 -11.09 -1.41
N ASN A 103 2.68 -11.18 -0.35
CA ASN A 103 3.76 -12.14 -0.20
C ASN A 103 3.98 -12.44 1.29
N ASP A 104 3.14 -13.33 1.82
CA ASP A 104 3.13 -13.81 3.21
C ASP A 104 4.38 -14.60 3.61
N LEU A 105 5.17 -15.04 2.62
CA LEU A 105 6.47 -15.66 2.85
C LEU A 105 7.52 -14.62 3.30
N LEU A 106 7.48 -13.40 2.75
CA LEU A 106 8.45 -12.35 3.07
C LEU A 106 7.94 -11.38 4.15
N TYR A 107 6.62 -11.15 4.19
CA TYR A 107 6.01 -10.05 4.91
C TYR A 107 4.91 -10.49 5.87
N MET A 108 4.87 -9.83 7.03
CA MET A 108 3.63 -9.65 7.79
C MET A 108 2.90 -8.48 7.13
N ILE A 109 1.73 -8.75 6.57
CA ILE A 109 0.93 -7.76 5.85
C ILE A 109 -0.24 -7.35 6.73
N ASP A 110 -0.38 -6.05 6.94
CA ASP A 110 -1.51 -5.45 7.63
C ASP A 110 -2.18 -4.39 6.74
N THR A 111 -3.50 -4.33 6.77
CA THR A 111 -4.33 -3.38 6.03
C THR A 111 -5.31 -2.64 6.95
N GLU A 112 -5.29 -2.93 8.26
CA GLU A 112 -6.26 -2.45 9.26
C GLU A 112 -5.60 -1.93 10.56
N GLU A 113 -4.29 -2.13 10.80
CA GLU A 113 -3.66 -1.67 12.05
C GLU A 113 -3.70 -0.15 12.21
N GLU A 114 -4.57 0.30 13.12
CA GLU A 114 -4.58 1.66 13.65
C GLU A 114 -3.35 1.86 14.53
N ILE A 115 -2.40 2.69 14.06
CA ILE A 115 -1.25 3.10 14.87
C ILE A 115 -1.40 4.60 15.13
N GLU A 116 -1.50 4.97 16.41
CA GLU A 116 -1.53 6.36 16.88
C GLU A 116 -2.51 7.27 16.08
N ARG A 117 -3.71 6.76 15.78
CA ARG A 117 -4.80 7.46 15.04
C ARG A 117 -4.51 7.73 13.55
N GLY A 118 -3.61 6.97 12.94
CA GLY A 118 -3.41 6.93 11.49
C GLY A 118 -3.69 5.55 10.93
N TYR A 119 -4.30 5.50 9.75
CA TYR A 119 -4.44 4.28 8.96
C TYR A 119 -3.49 4.37 7.77
N ALA A 120 -2.83 3.28 7.41
CA ALA A 120 -2.21 3.15 6.11
C ALA A 120 -2.92 2.02 5.36
N ASP A 121 -3.08 2.19 4.06
CA ASP A 121 -3.87 1.27 3.26
C ASP A 121 -3.20 -0.10 3.08
N LEU A 122 -1.87 -0.14 3.10
CA LEU A 122 -1.09 -1.36 3.04
C LEU A 122 0.23 -1.19 3.79
N VAL A 123 0.47 -2.08 4.74
CA VAL A 123 1.68 -2.15 5.53
C VAL A 123 2.32 -3.51 5.32
N MET A 124 3.61 -3.52 4.99
CA MET A 124 4.38 -4.72 4.71
C MET A 124 5.64 -4.68 5.58
N ILE A 125 5.60 -5.40 6.70
CA ILE A 125 6.73 -5.51 7.63
C ILE A 125 7.47 -6.82 7.35
N VAL A 126 8.78 -6.74 7.09
CA VAL A 126 9.60 -7.93 6.81
C VAL A 126 9.58 -8.83 8.03
N ARG A 127 9.27 -10.11 7.81
CA ARG A 127 9.24 -11.10 8.88
C ARG A 127 10.62 -11.24 9.54
N PRO A 128 10.70 -11.48 10.87
CA PRO A 128 11.98 -11.57 11.57
C PRO A 128 12.97 -12.58 10.96
N ASP A 129 12.49 -13.74 10.52
CA ASP A 129 13.27 -14.81 9.87
C ASP A 129 13.78 -14.43 8.47
N MET A 130 13.16 -13.43 7.84
CA MET A 130 13.49 -12.96 6.49
C MET A 130 14.36 -11.69 6.50
N ARG A 131 14.71 -11.15 7.67
CA ARG A 131 15.60 -9.98 7.82
C ARG A 131 17.02 -10.19 7.25
N ARG A 132 17.43 -11.45 7.07
CA ARG A 132 18.68 -11.82 6.36
C ARG A 132 18.74 -11.34 4.91
N PHE A 133 17.58 -11.07 4.29
CA PHE A 133 17.50 -10.50 2.96
C PHE A 133 17.47 -8.97 3.04
N SER A 134 18.13 -8.29 2.10
CA SER A 134 18.15 -6.83 2.01
C SER A 134 16.88 -6.29 1.33
N ILE A 135 15.73 -6.50 1.96
CA ILE A 135 14.42 -6.02 1.50
C ILE A 135 13.80 -5.01 2.47
N LEU A 136 13.02 -4.08 1.95
CA LEU A 136 12.49 -2.92 2.66
C LEU A 136 11.21 -3.28 3.42
N ASP A 137 10.99 -2.60 4.54
CA ASP A 137 9.66 -2.48 5.14
C ASP A 137 8.91 -1.37 4.38
N ILE A 138 7.67 -1.63 3.98
CA ILE A 138 6.93 -0.75 3.06
C ILE A 138 5.61 -0.34 3.70
N VAL A 139 5.29 0.95 3.59
CA VAL A 139 3.95 1.47 3.82
C VAL A 139 3.46 2.17 2.57
N LEU A 140 2.24 1.85 2.15
CA LEU A 140 1.57 2.41 0.99
C LEU A 140 0.25 3.03 1.42
N ASP A 141 -0.04 4.19 0.86
CA ASP A 141 -1.30 4.89 1.03
C ASP A 141 -1.78 5.40 -0.32
N PHE A 142 -3.07 5.20 -0.59
CA PHE A 142 -3.67 5.41 -1.90
C PHE A 142 -4.63 6.59 -1.86
N LYS A 143 -4.66 7.37 -2.94
CA LYS A 143 -5.73 8.33 -3.19
C LYS A 143 -6.30 8.20 -4.58
N TYR A 144 -7.59 8.44 -4.67
CA TYR A 144 -8.30 8.54 -5.92
C TYR A 144 -8.74 9.99 -6.15
N VAL A 145 -8.37 10.56 -7.29
CA VAL A 145 -8.81 11.88 -7.74
C VAL A 145 -9.76 11.69 -8.92
N ALA A 146 -10.99 12.18 -8.80
CA ALA A 146 -11.94 12.08 -9.89
C ALA A 146 -11.58 13.01 -11.06
N LEU A 147 -11.83 12.59 -12.31
CA LEU A 147 -11.59 13.43 -13.48
C LEU A 147 -12.34 14.77 -13.41
N LYS A 148 -13.56 14.77 -12.86
CA LYS A 148 -14.36 15.98 -12.62
C LYS A 148 -13.70 16.94 -11.63
N GLU A 149 -13.11 16.39 -10.56
CA GLU A 149 -12.40 17.16 -9.53
C GLU A 149 -11.14 17.80 -10.11
N ALA A 150 -10.38 17.04 -10.90
CA ALA A 150 -9.21 17.53 -11.62
C ALA A 150 -9.54 18.38 -12.86
N ARG A 151 -10.83 18.55 -13.21
CA ARG A 151 -11.33 19.32 -14.36
C ARG A 151 -10.70 18.90 -15.69
N VAL A 152 -10.44 17.61 -15.87
CA VAL A 152 -9.87 17.02 -17.10
C VAL A 152 -10.80 15.95 -17.67
N THR A 153 -10.82 15.81 -18.99
CA THR A 153 -11.51 14.68 -19.64
C THR A 153 -10.67 13.41 -19.56
N ALA A 154 -11.28 12.26 -19.80
CA ALA A 154 -10.56 10.98 -19.83
C ALA A 154 -9.49 10.95 -20.94
N GLU A 155 -9.81 11.48 -22.12
CA GLU A 155 -8.91 11.56 -23.28
C GLU A 155 -7.71 12.48 -23.01
N ALA A 156 -7.96 13.64 -22.38
CA ALA A 156 -6.91 14.54 -21.96
C ALA A 156 -5.99 13.85 -20.94
N ALA A 157 -6.55 13.22 -19.90
CA ALA A 157 -5.79 12.55 -18.87
C ALA A 157 -4.85 11.45 -19.41
N ARG A 158 -5.30 10.66 -20.39
CA ARG A 158 -4.48 9.62 -21.05
C ARG A 158 -3.25 10.19 -21.76
N SER A 159 -3.39 11.40 -22.31
CA SER A 159 -2.37 12.04 -23.14
C SER A 159 -1.35 12.84 -22.32
N LEU A 160 -1.62 13.07 -21.03
CA LEU A 160 -0.66 13.75 -20.16
C LEU A 160 0.61 12.92 -20.02
N GLU A 161 1.72 13.54 -19.63
CA GLU A 161 2.88 12.82 -19.11
C GLU A 161 2.82 12.77 -17.58
N GLU A 162 3.65 11.93 -16.95
CA GLU A 162 3.66 11.78 -15.49
C GLU A 162 3.84 13.12 -14.75
N GLY A 163 4.78 13.95 -15.20
CA GLY A 163 5.03 15.27 -14.61
C GLY A 163 3.80 16.20 -14.70
N ALA A 164 3.09 16.16 -15.83
CA ALA A 164 1.88 16.96 -16.02
C ALA A 164 0.71 16.46 -15.15
N VAL A 165 0.57 15.15 -14.96
CA VAL A 165 -0.42 14.58 -14.02
C VAL A 165 -0.12 15.04 -12.59
N ARG A 166 1.14 15.01 -12.17
CA ARG A 166 1.55 15.45 -10.82
C ARG A 166 1.32 16.94 -10.58
N ALA A 167 1.45 17.76 -11.62
CA ALA A 167 1.24 19.21 -11.55
C ALA A 167 -0.24 19.62 -11.49
N LEU A 168 -1.19 18.69 -11.67
CA LEU A 168 -2.61 19.00 -11.49
C LEU A 168 -2.88 19.34 -10.01
N PRO A 169 -3.53 20.48 -9.70
CA PRO A 169 -3.74 20.90 -8.31
C PRO A 169 -4.44 19.86 -7.44
N ALA A 170 -5.41 19.13 -7.98
CA ALA A 170 -6.11 18.06 -7.26
C ALA A 170 -5.20 16.86 -6.93
N VAL A 171 -4.27 16.51 -7.84
CA VAL A 171 -3.30 15.43 -7.63
C VAL A 171 -2.23 15.84 -6.64
N GLU A 172 -1.73 17.08 -6.73
CA GLU A 172 -0.78 17.64 -5.77
C GLU A 172 -1.38 17.69 -4.35
N ALA A 173 -2.62 18.15 -4.23
CA ALA A 173 -3.35 18.16 -2.96
C ALA A 173 -3.52 16.75 -2.38
N ALA A 174 -3.82 15.76 -3.21
CA ALA A 174 -3.91 14.36 -2.79
C ALA A 174 -2.56 13.83 -2.26
N PHE A 175 -1.45 14.10 -2.96
CA PHE A 175 -0.11 13.75 -2.47
C PHE A 175 0.23 14.45 -1.13
N SER A 176 -0.14 15.72 -0.98
CA SER A 176 0.08 16.47 0.26
C SER A 176 -0.71 15.88 1.44
N ALA A 177 -1.96 15.47 1.21
CA ALA A 177 -2.78 14.79 2.22
C ALA A 177 -2.16 13.46 2.66
N VAL A 178 -1.80 12.61 1.70
CA VAL A 178 -1.15 11.31 1.96
C VAL A 178 0.19 11.50 2.69
N ARG A 179 0.98 12.51 2.30
CA ARG A 179 2.27 12.79 2.95
C ARG A 179 2.12 13.04 4.45
N LYS A 180 1.10 13.80 4.85
CA LYS A 180 0.82 14.08 6.26
C LYS A 180 0.41 12.81 7.02
N GLN A 181 -0.42 11.97 6.41
CA GLN A 181 -0.89 10.71 6.98
C GLN A 181 0.26 9.71 7.17
N LEU A 182 1.04 9.46 6.11
CA LEU A 182 2.20 8.58 6.14
C LEU A 182 3.29 9.03 7.11
N SER A 183 3.51 10.35 7.27
CA SER A 183 4.51 10.86 8.21
C SER A 183 4.18 10.52 9.66
N ARG A 184 2.90 10.64 10.05
CA ARG A 184 2.44 10.26 11.40
C ARG A 184 2.52 8.75 11.61
N TYR A 185 2.04 7.98 10.63
CA TYR A 185 2.03 6.52 10.70
C TYR A 185 3.45 5.94 10.77
N ALA A 186 4.37 6.45 9.95
CA ALA A 186 5.77 6.05 9.96
C ALA A 186 6.45 6.30 11.31
N GLN A 187 6.12 7.41 11.98
CA GLN A 187 6.63 7.68 13.32
C GLN A 187 6.12 6.65 14.33
N GLY A 188 4.83 6.34 14.32
CA GLY A 188 4.25 5.30 15.18
C GLY A 188 4.87 3.92 14.96
N LEU A 189 5.11 3.54 13.70
CA LEU A 189 5.81 2.28 13.37
C LEU A 189 7.24 2.26 13.90
N ARG A 190 7.99 3.37 13.75
CA ARG A 190 9.36 3.47 14.30
C ARG A 190 9.35 3.38 15.83
N ASN A 191 8.36 3.97 16.49
CA ASN A 191 8.21 3.86 17.95
C ASN A 191 7.93 2.41 18.37
N LYS A 192 7.12 1.66 17.61
CA LYS A 192 6.73 0.26 17.89
C LYS A 192 7.84 -0.76 17.60
N TYR A 193 8.53 -0.62 16.46
CA TYR A 193 9.49 -1.63 15.95
C TYR A 193 10.96 -1.21 16.09
N GLY A 194 11.23 0.05 16.47
CA GLY A 194 12.58 0.59 16.66
C GLY A 194 13.37 0.79 15.36
N GLU A 195 14.65 1.10 15.51
CA GLU A 195 15.59 1.46 14.42
C GLU A 195 15.93 0.30 13.46
N THR A 196 15.49 -0.93 13.75
CA THR A 196 15.70 -2.10 12.86
C THR A 196 14.81 -2.08 11.61
N LEU A 197 13.84 -1.16 11.58
CA LEU A 197 12.87 -1.00 10.52
C LEU A 197 13.50 -0.27 9.32
N ARG A 198 13.66 -0.98 8.20
CA ARG A 198 14.12 -0.40 6.92
C ARG A 198 12.92 0.20 6.19
N LEU A 199 12.25 1.14 6.85
CA LEU A 199 10.96 1.68 6.43
C LEU A 199 11.11 2.67 5.28
N ARG A 200 10.36 2.42 4.20
CA ARG A 200 10.09 3.40 3.14
C ARG A 200 8.58 3.51 2.95
N THR A 201 8.11 4.75 2.80
CA THR A 201 6.68 5.02 2.63
C THR A 201 6.41 5.60 1.25
N PHE A 202 5.28 5.25 0.67
CA PHE A 202 4.95 5.57 -0.71
C PHE A 202 3.50 6.03 -0.80
N ALA A 203 3.31 7.12 -1.54
CA ALA A 203 1.99 7.61 -1.92
C ALA A 203 1.69 7.17 -3.35
N VAL A 204 0.49 6.68 -3.59
CA VAL A 204 0.00 6.35 -4.93
C VAL A 204 -1.30 7.09 -5.19
N VAL A 205 -1.32 7.94 -6.22
CA VAL A 205 -2.48 8.73 -6.61
C VAL A 205 -2.94 8.29 -8.00
N SER A 206 -4.22 7.96 -8.12
CA SER A 206 -4.86 7.66 -9.39
C SER A 206 -5.70 8.85 -9.85
N LEU A 207 -5.49 9.30 -11.09
CA LEU A 207 -6.32 10.30 -11.76
C LEU A 207 -7.36 9.57 -12.62
N GLY A 208 -8.58 9.52 -12.10
CA GLY A 208 -9.58 8.57 -12.59
C GLY A 208 -8.98 7.17 -12.63
N PHE A 209 -9.26 6.44 -13.70
CA PHE A 209 -8.56 5.19 -14.06
C PHE A 209 -7.86 5.36 -15.39
N GLU A 210 -7.35 6.57 -15.60
CA GLU A 210 -6.62 6.90 -16.81
C GLU A 210 -5.14 6.92 -16.55
N ARG A 211 -4.72 7.45 -15.38
CA ARG A 211 -3.31 7.56 -15.00
C ARG A 211 -3.08 7.22 -13.53
N ILE A 212 -1.94 6.61 -13.24
CA ILE A 212 -1.46 6.35 -11.88
C ILE A 212 -0.07 6.94 -11.72
N VAL A 213 0.11 7.72 -10.65
CA VAL A 213 1.41 8.27 -10.28
C VAL A 213 1.74 7.86 -8.85
N GLY A 214 2.95 7.35 -8.63
CA GLY A 214 3.40 6.89 -7.33
C GLY A 214 4.74 7.51 -6.98
N GLY A 215 4.99 7.81 -5.72
CA GLY A 215 6.29 8.35 -5.31
C GLY A 215 6.60 8.07 -3.85
N GLU A 216 7.89 8.02 -3.54
CA GLU A 216 8.34 7.94 -2.17
C GLU A 216 7.97 9.21 -1.40
N VAL A 217 7.44 9.02 -0.20
CA VAL A 217 7.21 10.08 0.76
C VAL A 217 8.30 10.00 1.81
N ARG A 218 9.17 11.00 1.83
CA ARG A 218 10.16 11.12 2.91
C ARG A 218 9.54 11.87 4.07
N SER A 219 9.71 11.33 5.28
CA SER A 219 9.49 12.13 6.48
C SER A 219 10.53 13.25 6.46
N GLU A 220 10.10 14.50 6.66
CA GLU A 220 11.03 15.58 6.93
C GLU A 220 11.74 15.24 8.25
N GLY A 221 12.97 14.74 8.15
CA GLY A 221 13.81 14.58 9.32
C GLY A 221 14.08 15.96 9.92
N ARG A 222 13.92 16.08 11.24
CA ARG A 222 14.57 17.17 11.99
C ARG A 222 16.05 17.17 11.62
N GLY A 223 16.53 18.30 11.10
CA GLY A 223 17.96 18.63 11.11
C GLY A 223 18.70 18.40 9.79
N GLY A 224 18.58 19.37 8.89
CA GLY A 224 19.72 19.84 8.11
C GLY A 224 19.96 21.29 8.47
N ARG A 225 20.69 21.56 9.57
CA ARG A 225 21.35 22.87 9.71
C ARG A 225 22.22 23.00 8.47
N ARG A 226 21.93 24.00 7.64
CA ARG A 226 22.93 24.50 6.70
C ARG A 226 24.08 24.99 7.58
N GLU A 227 25.16 24.23 7.60
CA GLU A 227 26.48 24.79 7.88
C GLU A 227 26.77 25.74 6.71
N GLU A 228 26.35 27.00 6.85
CA GLU A 228 27.00 28.09 6.14
C GLU A 228 28.34 28.27 6.85
N GLY A 229 29.33 27.51 6.38
CA GLY A 229 30.73 27.75 6.68
C GLY A 229 31.14 29.06 6.03
N GLU A 230 31.40 30.05 6.88
CA GLU A 230 32.25 31.19 6.58
C GLU A 230 33.61 30.71 6.05
N GLY A 231 34.17 31.42 5.07
CA GLY A 231 35.61 31.58 5.01
C GLY A 231 36.24 31.48 3.62
N SER A 232 36.98 32.53 3.27
CA SER A 232 38.04 32.64 2.26
C SER A 232 37.61 32.76 0.80
N GLU A 233 38.13 33.67 -0.02
CA GLU A 233 39.15 34.71 0.16
C GLU A 233 39.10 35.57 -1.12
N GLY A 234 39.31 36.87 -0.98
CA GLY A 234 39.47 37.74 -2.13
C GLY A 234 40.77 37.43 -2.86
N VAL A 235 40.72 37.36 -4.19
CA VAL A 235 41.91 37.55 -5.01
C VAL A 235 41.58 38.62 -6.04
N ARG A 236 42.33 39.72 -5.89
CA ARG A 236 42.48 40.81 -6.84
C ARG A 236 43.13 40.27 -8.11
N GLU A 237 42.68 40.75 -9.26
CA GLU A 237 43.54 41.26 -10.34
C GLU A 237 42.80 42.40 -11.04
#